data_AF-A0A358EFR8-F1
#
_entry.id   AF-A0A358EFR8-F1
#
_cell.length_a   1.000
_cell.length_b   1.000
_cell.length_c   1.000
_cell.angle_alpha   90.00
_cell.angle_beta   90.00
_cell.angle_gamma   90.00
#
_symmetry.space_group_name_H-M   'P 1'
#
loop_
_entity.id
_entity.type
_entity.pdbx_description
1 polymer ?
#
loop_
_entity_poly.entity_id
_entity_poly.type
_entity_poly.pdbx_seq_one_letter_code
_entity_poly.pdbx_strand_id
1 'polypeptide(L)'
;MVHEGSDAPHWHAFLALNKSILIMSKKKSATFVGQTHSLIVLTLLMATLPLPATSQLSTGEPVVHSTITDGVDYRVYDRDGKTTTLSAIVDRAIGDEVLLVGEEHDDMVGHSFQTLLLIEVVERIGSDLGSGRTVLLSLEMFESDVQYVVDEYLAGLITEAHFLRSSRPWEDYTNRYRPLVENAREFGLPVLAANAPRRYVNRVTNQGPESLEKLSEQARTYLPPLPYRGPSNRYRAQWDTVMAEAMRGIRSESDTTSFRTDPSAGNENESLGEESPAVHEL
;
A
#
# COMPACT_ATOMS: atom_id res chain seq x y z
N MET A 1 -39.05 28.50 -10.80
CA MET A 1 -39.62 27.14 -10.70
C MET A 1 -39.18 26.42 -11.96
N VAL A 2 -38.16 25.58 -11.98
CA VAL A 2 -37.87 24.41 -11.12
C VAL A 2 -36.38 24.41 -10.71
N HIS A 3 -36.09 23.95 -9.49
CA HIS A 3 -34.76 23.76 -8.91
C HIS A 3 -34.27 22.33 -9.16
N GLU A 4 -33.01 22.18 -9.58
CA GLU A 4 -32.09 21.02 -9.42
C GLU A 4 -30.74 21.52 -10.02
N GLY A 5 -29.58 21.62 -9.38
CA GLY A 5 -29.10 21.07 -8.12
C GLY A 5 -27.96 20.07 -8.35
N SER A 6 -26.77 20.49 -8.82
CA SER A 6 -25.49 19.85 -8.47
C SER A 6 -24.27 20.62 -9.02
N ASP A 7 -23.65 21.42 -8.16
CA ASP A 7 -22.25 21.84 -8.29
C ASP A 7 -21.34 20.65 -7.95
N ALA A 8 -20.38 20.33 -8.82
CA ALA A 8 -19.28 19.42 -8.51
C ALA A 8 -17.96 20.04 -9.01
N PRO A 9 -16.94 20.21 -8.15
CA PRO A 9 -15.72 20.89 -8.52
C PRO A 9 -14.79 20.02 -9.38
N HIS A 10 -14.04 20.71 -10.22
CA HIS A 10 -13.00 20.20 -11.12
C HIS A 10 -11.85 19.58 -10.31
N TRP A 11 -11.46 18.34 -10.65
CA TRP A 11 -10.32 17.64 -10.06
C TRP A 11 -9.18 17.59 -11.07
N HIS A 12 -8.00 18.08 -10.71
CA HIS A 12 -6.74 17.61 -11.30
C HIS A 12 -6.37 16.32 -10.55
N ALA A 13 -6.56 15.18 -11.22
CA ALA A 13 -6.24 13.87 -10.68
C ALA A 13 -4.74 13.60 -10.87
N PHE A 14 -3.98 13.58 -9.78
CA PHE A 14 -2.65 12.97 -9.77
C PHE A 14 -2.83 11.45 -9.69
N LEU A 15 -2.27 10.73 -10.66
CA LEU A 15 -2.22 9.27 -10.69
C LEU A 15 -1.16 8.75 -9.72
N ALA A 16 -1.60 7.88 -8.82
CA ALA A 16 -0.87 6.69 -8.36
C ALA A 16 -1.87 5.84 -7.57
N LEU A 17 -2.31 4.69 -8.11
CA LEU A 17 -3.02 3.70 -7.30
C LEU A 17 -1.97 2.86 -6.59
N ASN A 18 -1.39 3.45 -5.54
CA ASN A 18 -0.46 2.82 -4.63
C ASN A 18 -0.97 3.16 -3.22
N LYS A 19 -1.46 2.17 -2.48
CA LYS A 19 -2.22 2.44 -1.25
C LYS A 19 -1.71 1.62 -0.08
N SER A 20 -1.13 2.34 0.88
CA SER A 20 -1.22 1.93 2.28
C SER A 20 -2.66 2.21 2.76
N ILE A 21 -3.35 1.17 3.21
CA ILE A 21 -4.73 1.27 3.71
C ILE A 21 -4.67 1.10 5.22
N LEU A 22 -5.14 2.08 5.98
CA LEU A 22 -5.33 1.91 7.41
C LEU A 22 -6.78 1.49 7.64
N ILE A 23 -6.99 0.30 8.19
CA ILE A 23 -8.33 -0.24 8.49
C ILE A 23 -8.55 -0.15 10.00
N MET A 24 -9.65 0.46 10.41
CA MET A 24 -10.05 0.58 11.80
C MET A 24 -11.29 -0.30 12.03
N SER A 25 -11.18 -1.34 12.85
CA SER A 25 -12.31 -2.25 13.08
C SER A 25 -13.16 -1.82 14.30
N LYS A 26 -14.48 -1.99 14.23
CA LYS A 26 -15.36 -1.92 15.41
C LYS A 26 -15.40 -3.31 16.05
N LYS A 27 -14.90 -3.44 17.29
CA LYS A 27 -15.29 -4.61 18.10
C LYS A 27 -16.78 -4.46 18.45
N LYS A 28 -17.62 -5.36 17.95
CA LYS A 28 -18.82 -5.76 18.70
C LYS A 28 -18.31 -6.57 19.88
N SER A 29 -18.59 -6.11 21.10
CA SER A 29 -18.38 -6.88 22.32
C SER A 29 -19.10 -8.22 22.17
N ALA A 30 -18.35 -9.30 21.94
CA ALA A 30 -18.88 -10.64 21.99
C ALA A 30 -19.02 -11.00 23.48
N THR A 31 -20.24 -10.87 24.01
CA THR A 31 -20.59 -11.43 25.30
C THR A 31 -20.47 -12.94 25.20
N PHE A 32 -19.43 -13.51 25.84
CA PHE A 32 -19.23 -14.95 25.90
C PHE A 32 -20.31 -15.54 26.82
N VAL A 33 -21.40 -16.04 26.23
CA VAL A 33 -22.38 -16.88 26.95
C VAL A 33 -21.84 -18.31 26.89
N GLY A 34 -21.02 -18.68 27.87
CA GLY A 34 -20.61 -20.06 28.09
C GLY A 34 -21.78 -20.88 28.62
N GLN A 35 -22.18 -21.93 27.90
CA GLN A 35 -23.06 -22.96 28.43
C GLN A 35 -22.32 -23.73 29.54
N THR A 36 -22.90 -23.75 30.73
CA THR A 36 -22.45 -24.56 31.86
C THR A 36 -22.91 -26.00 31.66
N HIS A 37 -21.99 -26.92 31.40
CA HIS A 37 -22.21 -28.34 31.70
C HIS A 37 -21.18 -28.78 32.74
N SER A 38 -21.71 -29.02 33.93
CA SER A 38 -21.03 -29.60 35.08
C SER A 38 -20.87 -31.10 34.83
N LEU A 39 -19.64 -31.60 34.89
CA LEU A 39 -19.35 -33.00 35.25
C LEU A 39 -17.90 -33.08 35.77
N ILE A 40 -17.83 -33.19 37.09
CA ILE A 40 -16.69 -33.57 37.91
C ILE A 40 -16.23 -34.97 37.48
N VAL A 41 -14.94 -35.20 37.21
CA VAL A 41 -14.17 -36.40 37.60
C VAL A 41 -12.66 -36.20 37.33
N LEU A 42 -11.89 -36.44 38.40
CA LEU A 42 -10.46 -36.85 38.49
C LEU A 42 -9.34 -35.80 38.37
N THR A 43 -8.99 -35.25 39.54
CA THR A 43 -7.64 -34.84 39.94
C THR A 43 -6.60 -35.97 39.80
N LEU A 44 -5.51 -35.75 39.06
CA LEU A 44 -4.10 -35.85 39.53
C LEU A 44 -3.10 -35.72 38.35
N LEU A 45 -2.62 -34.51 38.03
CA LEU A 45 -1.26 -34.30 37.48
C LEU A 45 -0.85 -32.83 37.67
N MET A 46 -0.19 -32.55 38.79
CA MET A 46 0.61 -31.34 38.98
C MET A 46 2.03 -31.65 38.54
N ALA A 47 2.50 -31.05 37.44
CA ALA A 47 3.87 -30.54 37.26
C ALA A 47 4.05 -29.92 35.88
N THR A 48 4.55 -28.68 35.88
CA THR A 48 5.11 -27.89 34.78
C THR A 48 4.16 -27.38 33.70
N LEU A 49 3.33 -26.40 34.05
CA LEU A 49 2.94 -25.36 33.10
C LEU A 49 4.15 -24.43 32.89
N PRO A 50 4.70 -24.27 31.67
CA PRO A 50 5.57 -23.14 31.40
C PRO A 50 4.75 -21.87 31.64
N LEU A 51 5.25 -20.99 32.50
CA LEU A 51 4.77 -19.61 32.57
C LEU A 51 4.71 -19.07 31.14
N PRO A 52 3.64 -18.34 30.72
CA PRO A 52 3.75 -17.56 29.51
C PRO A 52 4.96 -16.65 29.70
N ALA A 53 5.94 -16.77 28.79
CA ALA A 53 7.05 -15.84 28.74
C ALA A 53 6.42 -14.45 28.74
N THR A 54 6.67 -13.69 29.81
CA THR A 54 6.34 -12.28 29.87
C THR A 54 7.02 -11.67 28.65
N SER A 55 6.26 -11.38 27.60
CA SER A 55 6.73 -10.53 26.52
C SER A 55 7.15 -9.24 27.21
N GLN A 56 8.45 -9.00 27.27
CA GLN A 56 8.94 -7.67 27.58
C GLN A 56 8.32 -6.78 26.52
N LEU A 57 7.29 -6.01 26.90
CA LEU A 57 6.90 -4.86 26.14
C LEU A 57 8.17 -4.01 26.10
N SER A 58 8.84 -4.02 24.96
CA SER A 58 9.78 -2.97 24.64
C SER A 58 8.98 -1.68 24.83
N THR A 59 9.48 -0.78 25.66
CA THR A 59 9.10 0.64 25.58
C THR A 59 10.11 1.26 24.64
N GLY A 60 10.04 0.84 23.37
CA GLY A 60 10.84 1.40 22.30
C GLY A 60 10.20 2.70 21.87
N GLU A 61 10.99 3.76 21.82
CA GLU A 61 10.59 4.98 21.11
C GLU A 61 10.12 4.63 19.69
N PRO A 62 9.06 5.27 19.17
CA PRO A 62 8.57 5.04 17.81
C PRO A 62 9.71 5.13 16.79
N VAL A 63 9.80 4.15 15.89
CA VAL A 63 10.86 4.13 14.87
C VAL A 63 10.49 5.12 13.76
N VAL A 64 11.23 6.20 13.59
CA VAL A 64 10.99 7.17 12.51
C VAL A 64 12.22 7.19 11.59
N HIS A 65 12.00 7.17 10.26
CA HIS A 65 13.10 7.20 9.28
C HIS A 65 13.90 8.50 9.32
N SER A 66 13.19 9.61 9.47
CA SER A 66 13.73 10.96 9.60
C SER A 66 12.71 11.86 10.30
N THR A 67 13.18 12.76 11.15
CA THR A 67 12.31 13.79 11.74
C THR A 67 11.93 14.78 10.65
N ILE A 68 10.67 14.74 10.21
CA ILE A 68 10.09 15.71 9.28
C ILE A 68 9.31 16.79 10.05
N THR A 69 9.32 18.02 9.55
CA THR A 69 8.75 19.18 10.24
C THR A 69 7.63 19.83 9.42
N ASP A 70 6.48 20.07 10.05
CA ASP A 70 5.36 20.79 9.41
C ASP A 70 5.78 22.22 9.04
N GLY A 71 5.51 22.59 7.80
CA GLY A 71 5.84 23.87 7.21
C GLY A 71 7.28 24.02 6.73
N VAL A 72 8.11 23.00 6.90
CA VAL A 72 9.47 22.92 6.34
C VAL A 72 9.54 21.79 5.32
N ASP A 73 9.31 20.55 5.74
CA ASP A 73 9.45 19.36 4.89
C ASP A 73 8.10 18.97 4.27
N TYR A 74 7.01 19.11 5.02
CA TYR A 74 5.66 18.81 4.55
C TYR A 74 4.67 19.90 4.95
N ARG A 75 3.52 19.94 4.29
CA ARG A 75 2.38 20.77 4.69
C ARG A 75 1.08 20.05 4.39
N VAL A 76 0.11 20.24 5.27
CA VAL A 76 -1.17 19.54 5.23
C VAL A 76 -2.28 20.49 4.82
N TYR A 77 -3.17 20.02 3.94
CA TYR A 77 -4.32 20.77 3.43
C TYR A 77 -5.59 19.95 3.59
N ASP A 78 -6.72 20.61 3.83
CA ASP A 78 -8.03 19.96 3.80
C ASP A 78 -8.58 19.82 2.37
N ARG A 79 -9.80 19.30 2.25
CA ARG A 79 -10.45 19.06 0.95
C ARG A 79 -10.69 20.32 0.11
N ASP A 80 -10.71 21.48 0.76
CA ASP A 80 -10.94 22.78 0.10
C ASP A 80 -9.59 23.47 -0.21
N GLY A 81 -8.46 22.78 0.01
CA GLY A 81 -7.12 23.30 -0.21
C GLY A 81 -6.67 24.28 0.87
N LYS A 82 -7.36 24.36 2.01
CA LYS A 82 -6.97 25.22 3.12
C LYS A 82 -5.94 24.53 3.99
N THR A 83 -4.86 25.25 4.34
CA THR A 83 -3.84 24.74 5.27
C THR A 83 -4.48 24.30 6.59
N THR A 84 -4.09 23.13 7.07
CA THR A 84 -4.55 22.55 8.34
C THR A 84 -3.39 21.81 9.02
N THR A 85 -3.65 21.16 10.15
CA THR A 85 -2.65 20.37 10.88
C THR A 85 -2.89 18.87 10.70
N LEU A 86 -1.84 18.06 10.86
CA LEU A 86 -1.98 16.60 10.89
C LEU A 86 -2.98 16.14 11.95
N SER A 87 -2.87 16.69 13.17
CA SER A 87 -3.78 16.40 14.28
C SER A 87 -5.26 16.63 13.90
N ALA A 88 -5.57 17.72 13.18
CA ALA A 88 -6.92 17.99 12.71
C ALA A 88 -7.41 17.02 11.62
N ILE A 89 -6.50 16.50 10.78
CA ILE A 89 -6.83 15.42 9.85
C ILE A 89 -7.12 14.14 10.61
N VAL A 90 -6.29 13.79 11.59
CA VAL A 90 -6.46 12.58 12.40
C VAL A 90 -7.78 12.62 13.17
N ASP A 91 -8.14 13.75 13.80
CA ASP A 91 -9.43 13.93 14.48
C ASP A 91 -10.65 13.61 13.62
N ARG A 92 -10.56 13.90 12.31
CA ARG A 92 -11.62 13.56 11.36
C ARG A 92 -11.54 12.09 10.97
N ALA A 93 -10.33 11.62 10.63
CA ALA A 93 -10.10 10.27 10.10
C ALA A 93 -10.44 9.15 11.09
N ILE A 94 -10.25 9.37 12.39
CA ILE A 94 -10.57 8.35 13.41
C ILE A 94 -12.07 8.02 13.51
N GLY A 95 -12.94 8.88 12.96
CA GLY A 95 -14.37 8.63 12.85
C GLY A 95 -14.72 7.59 11.78
N ASP A 96 -13.84 7.38 10.80
CA ASP A 96 -14.06 6.47 9.69
C ASP A 96 -13.70 5.02 10.04
N GLU A 97 -14.07 4.09 9.16
CA GLU A 97 -13.69 2.67 9.27
C GLU A 97 -12.45 2.33 8.43
N VAL A 98 -12.17 3.13 7.39
CA VAL A 98 -11.04 2.93 6.50
C VAL A 98 -10.46 4.30 6.13
N LEU A 99 -9.17 4.46 6.35
CA LEU A 99 -8.38 5.59 5.87
C LEU A 99 -7.45 5.11 4.76
N LEU A 100 -7.58 5.69 3.57
CA LEU A 100 -6.73 5.37 2.42
C LEU A 100 -5.61 6.41 2.32
N VAL A 101 -4.36 5.95 2.34
CA VAL A 101 -3.19 6.82 2.22
C VAL A 101 -2.52 6.51 0.89
N GLY A 102 -2.66 7.45 -0.05
CA GLY A 102 -1.93 7.41 -1.32
C GLY A 102 -0.48 7.83 -1.12
N GLU A 103 0.41 7.35 -1.99
CA GLU A 103 1.83 7.67 -1.96
C GLU A 103 2.41 7.81 -3.37
N GLU A 104 3.50 8.56 -3.44
CA GLU A 104 4.48 8.47 -4.51
C GLU A 104 5.65 7.61 -4.00
N HIS A 105 6.08 6.62 -4.78
CA HIS A 105 6.95 5.57 -4.23
C HIS A 105 8.37 6.01 -3.93
N ASP A 106 8.85 7.09 -4.52
CA ASP A 106 10.21 7.60 -4.35
C ASP A 106 10.26 8.85 -3.45
N ASP A 107 9.14 9.21 -2.82
CA ASP A 107 9.06 10.32 -1.88
C ASP A 107 9.38 9.89 -0.44
N MET A 108 10.64 10.08 -0.05
CA MET A 108 11.10 9.79 1.31
C MET A 108 10.42 10.65 2.40
N VAL A 109 10.01 11.88 2.08
CA VAL A 109 9.25 12.71 3.02
C VAL A 109 7.84 12.13 3.18
N GLY A 110 7.23 11.71 2.07
CA GLY A 110 5.96 10.99 2.05
C GLY A 110 5.97 9.74 2.93
N HIS A 111 7.00 8.89 2.83
CA HIS A 111 7.14 7.70 3.67
C HIS A 111 7.32 8.01 5.17
N SER A 112 8.11 9.03 5.50
CA SER A 112 8.21 9.51 6.89
C SER A 112 6.86 10.07 7.38
N PHE A 113 6.11 10.76 6.53
CA PHE A 113 4.79 11.28 6.85
C PHE A 113 3.76 10.18 7.09
N GLN A 114 3.79 9.09 6.32
CA GLN A 114 2.92 7.92 6.57
C GLN A 114 3.19 7.32 7.96
N THR A 115 4.45 7.23 8.35
CA THR A 115 4.85 6.71 9.67
C THR A 115 4.34 7.64 10.79
N LEU A 116 4.53 8.94 10.63
CA LEU A 116 4.01 9.97 11.54
C LEU A 116 2.48 9.89 11.67
N LEU A 117 1.77 9.74 10.55
CA LEU A 117 0.32 9.58 10.52
C LEU A 117 -0.14 8.31 11.26
N LEU A 118 0.53 7.17 11.04
CA LEU A 118 0.22 5.92 11.75
C LEU A 118 0.34 6.10 13.26
N ILE A 119 1.45 6.69 13.73
CA ILE A 119 1.71 6.94 15.15
C ILE A 119 0.60 7.83 15.74
N GLU A 120 0.33 8.99 15.11
CA GLU A 120 -0.69 9.93 15.58
C GLU A 120 -2.09 9.29 15.62
N VAL A 121 -2.45 8.44 14.65
CA VAL A 121 -3.74 7.72 14.65
C VAL A 121 -3.81 6.73 15.81
N VAL A 122 -2.77 5.94 16.03
CA VAL A 122 -2.72 4.93 17.11
C VAL A 122 -2.81 5.60 18.47
N GLU A 123 -2.03 6.65 18.69
CA GLU A 123 -2.04 7.43 19.93
C GLU A 123 -3.40 8.08 20.17
N ARG A 124 -4.01 8.69 19.13
CA ARG A 124 -5.33 9.31 19.25
C ARG A 124 -6.40 8.30 19.63
N ILE A 125 -6.40 7.13 19.01
CA ILE A 125 -7.38 6.07 19.29
C ILE A 125 -7.18 5.45 20.67
N GLY A 126 -5.93 5.35 21.14
CA GLY A 126 -5.57 4.82 22.46
C GLY A 126 -5.72 5.82 23.61
N SER A 127 -5.88 7.11 23.34
CA SER A 127 -6.05 8.16 24.35
C SER A 127 -7.35 8.00 25.17
N ASP A 128 -7.44 8.68 26.31
CA ASP A 128 -8.64 8.69 27.19
C ASP A 128 -9.92 9.17 26.48
N LEU A 129 -9.75 9.94 25.40
CA LEU A 129 -10.84 10.46 24.57
C LEU A 129 -11.06 9.61 23.30
N GLY A 130 -10.22 8.60 23.10
CA GLY A 130 -10.22 7.72 21.94
C GLY A 130 -11.30 6.64 22.01
N SER A 131 -11.54 6.00 20.87
CA SER A 131 -12.55 4.94 20.76
C SER A 131 -12.08 3.58 21.30
N GLY A 132 -10.78 3.42 21.61
CA GLY A 132 -10.18 2.14 21.98
C GLY A 132 -10.28 1.07 20.89
N ARG A 133 -10.53 1.47 19.63
CA ARG A 133 -10.64 0.56 18.49
C ARG A 133 -9.28 -0.06 18.16
N THR A 134 -9.33 -1.27 17.60
CA THR A 134 -8.13 -1.89 17.04
C THR A 134 -7.80 -1.23 15.70
N VAL A 135 -6.57 -0.77 15.57
CA VAL A 135 -5.98 -0.28 14.31
C VAL A 135 -5.32 -1.46 13.60
N LEU A 136 -5.56 -1.59 12.30
CA LEU A 136 -4.90 -2.56 11.42
C LEU A 136 -4.21 -1.79 10.29
N LEU A 137 -2.97 -2.18 9.99
CA LEU A 137 -2.18 -1.60 8.92
C LEU A 137 -2.22 -2.53 7.70
N SER A 138 -2.78 -2.10 6.57
CA SER A 138 -2.81 -2.88 5.33
C SER A 138 -1.79 -2.30 4.34
N LEU A 139 -0.87 -3.14 3.88
CA LEU A 139 0.28 -2.73 3.07
C LEU A 139 0.28 -3.46 1.73
N GLU A 140 0.33 -2.70 0.64
CA GLU A 140 0.42 -3.20 -0.74
C GLU A 140 1.79 -3.82 -1.07
N MET A 141 2.79 -3.54 -0.25
CA MET A 141 4.16 -4.01 -0.42
C MET A 141 4.27 -5.53 -0.20
N PHE A 142 3.25 -6.15 0.40
CA PHE A 142 3.21 -7.59 0.68
C PHE A 142 2.05 -8.27 -0.05
N GLU A 143 2.32 -9.48 -0.57
CA GLU A 143 1.32 -10.29 -1.26
C GLU A 143 0.49 -11.13 -0.25
N SER A 144 -0.81 -11.26 -0.49
CA SER A 144 -1.74 -11.94 0.43
C SER A 144 -1.40 -13.42 0.71
N ASP A 145 -0.65 -14.07 -0.18
CA ASP A 145 -0.23 -15.47 -0.02
C ASP A 145 0.93 -15.67 0.96
N VAL A 146 1.54 -14.60 1.44
CA VAL A 146 2.59 -14.63 2.48
C VAL A 146 2.14 -14.02 3.80
N GLN A 147 0.83 -13.85 4.02
CA GLN A 147 0.29 -13.30 5.27
C GLN A 147 0.86 -14.00 6.52
N TYR A 148 0.99 -15.33 6.47
CA TYR A 148 1.53 -16.11 7.59
C TYR A 148 2.98 -15.73 7.94
N VAL A 149 3.80 -15.34 6.95
CA VAL A 149 5.19 -14.88 7.17
C VAL A 149 5.19 -13.50 7.84
N VAL A 150 4.26 -12.62 7.44
CA VAL A 150 4.08 -11.31 8.07
C VAL A 150 3.69 -11.50 9.54
N ASP A 151 2.73 -12.38 9.81
CA ASP A 151 2.25 -12.68 11.16
C ASP A 151 3.36 -13.27 12.05
N GLU A 152 4.16 -14.22 11.52
CA GLU A 152 5.31 -14.79 12.21
C GLU A 152 6.36 -13.74 12.57
N TYR A 153 6.61 -12.77 11.69
CA TYR A 153 7.56 -11.69 11.94
C TYR A 153 7.07 -10.75 13.04
N LEU A 154 5.81 -10.31 12.96
CA LEU A 154 5.20 -9.46 13.98
C LEU A 154 5.19 -10.14 15.35
N ALA A 155 4.95 -11.46 15.39
CA ALA A 155 5.00 -12.27 16.60
C ALA A 155 6.44 -12.55 17.12
N GLY A 156 7.48 -12.11 16.40
CA GLY A 156 8.88 -12.32 16.77
C GLY A 156 9.36 -13.77 16.63
N LEU A 157 8.66 -14.59 15.85
CA LEU A 157 8.99 -16.01 15.63
C LEU A 157 10.11 -16.20 14.61
N ILE A 158 10.28 -15.24 13.70
CA ILE A 158 11.34 -15.23 12.68
C ILE A 158 12.12 -13.93 12.74
N THR A 159 13.39 -13.97 12.31
CA THR A 159 14.21 -12.75 12.21
C THR A 159 13.80 -11.91 11.01
N GLU A 160 14.12 -10.60 11.04
CA GLU A 160 13.87 -9.70 9.91
C GLU A 160 14.48 -10.22 8.60
N ALA A 161 15.68 -10.81 8.67
CA ALA A 161 16.32 -11.41 7.49
C ALA A 161 15.51 -12.59 6.90
N HIS A 162 14.89 -13.43 7.74
CA HIS A 162 14.01 -14.50 7.26
C HIS A 162 12.68 -13.96 6.74
N PHE A 163 12.14 -12.94 7.40
CA PHE A 163 10.96 -12.21 6.97
C PHE A 163 11.14 -11.68 5.54
N LEU A 164 12.15 -10.83 5.29
CA LEU A 164 12.36 -10.20 3.98
C LEU A 164 12.54 -11.20 2.84
N ARG A 165 13.26 -12.29 3.08
CA ARG A 165 13.44 -13.35 2.06
C ARG A 165 12.15 -14.09 1.75
N SER A 166 11.26 -14.23 2.72
CA SER A 166 10.07 -15.08 2.61
C SER A 166 8.82 -14.30 2.22
N SER A 167 8.73 -13.02 2.63
CA SER A 167 7.57 -12.14 2.37
C SER A 167 7.67 -11.34 1.07
N ARG A 168 8.85 -11.32 0.42
CA ARG A 168 9.08 -10.69 -0.89
C ARG A 168 8.53 -9.25 -0.94
N PRO A 169 8.91 -8.37 0.01
CA PRO A 169 8.48 -6.98 -0.06
C PRO A 169 8.98 -6.33 -1.34
N TRP A 170 8.43 -5.16 -1.65
CA TRP A 170 8.98 -4.30 -2.69
C TRP A 170 10.43 -3.91 -2.41
N GLU A 171 11.10 -3.46 -3.48
CA GLU A 171 12.46 -2.96 -3.40
C GLU A 171 12.55 -1.79 -2.42
N ASP A 172 13.72 -1.64 -1.80
CA ASP A 172 14.02 -0.57 -0.85
C ASP A 172 13.13 -0.54 0.41
N TYR A 173 12.55 -1.70 0.79
CA TYR A 173 11.76 -1.88 2.01
C TYR A 173 12.39 -1.24 3.25
N THR A 174 13.69 -1.48 3.45
CA THR A 174 14.44 -0.98 4.61
C THR A 174 14.31 0.53 4.75
N ASN A 175 14.35 1.27 3.63
CA ASN A 175 14.33 2.72 3.63
C ASN A 175 12.92 3.32 3.50
N ARG A 176 11.93 2.56 3.02
CA ARG A 176 10.59 3.14 2.75
C ARG A 176 9.50 2.65 3.70
N TYR A 177 9.50 1.35 4.00
CA TYR A 177 8.35 0.70 4.63
C TYR A 177 8.66 0.06 5.98
N ARG A 178 9.94 -0.17 6.28
CA ARG A 178 10.38 -0.75 7.56
C ARG A 178 9.83 0.01 8.78
N PRO A 179 9.84 1.35 8.86
CA PRO A 179 9.30 2.02 10.04
C PRO A 179 7.81 1.75 10.26
N LEU A 180 7.01 1.66 9.19
CA LEU A 180 5.59 1.32 9.32
C LEU A 180 5.41 -0.06 9.96
N VAL A 181 6.18 -1.06 9.52
CA VAL A 181 6.11 -2.43 10.05
C VAL A 181 6.65 -2.51 11.48
N GLU A 182 7.77 -1.85 11.77
CA GLU A 182 8.33 -1.85 13.13
C GLU A 182 7.44 -1.13 14.13
N ASN A 183 6.84 0.01 13.77
CA ASN A 183 5.84 0.66 14.63
C ASN A 183 4.58 -0.20 14.79
N ALA A 184 4.11 -0.85 13.72
CA ALA A 184 2.99 -1.78 13.83
C ALA A 184 3.32 -2.92 14.81
N ARG A 185 4.54 -3.47 14.75
CA ARG A 185 5.00 -4.50 15.69
C ARG A 185 5.09 -3.98 17.12
N GLU A 186 5.66 -2.79 17.33
CA GLU A 186 5.81 -2.17 18.65
C GLU A 186 4.46 -1.88 19.31
N PHE A 187 3.51 -1.34 18.53
CA PHE A 187 2.15 -1.06 19.00
C PHE A 187 1.24 -2.31 19.03
N GLY A 188 1.74 -3.48 18.61
CA GLY A 188 0.96 -4.73 18.56
C GLY A 188 -0.19 -4.70 17.54
N LEU A 189 -0.04 -3.95 16.45
CA LEU A 189 -1.01 -3.84 15.36
C LEU A 189 -0.88 -5.03 14.40
N PRO A 190 -2.00 -5.61 13.95
CA PRO A 190 -1.99 -6.53 12.81
C PRO A 190 -1.55 -5.80 11.54
N VAL A 191 -0.70 -6.45 10.74
CA VAL A 191 -0.37 -6.00 9.38
C VAL A 191 -1.01 -6.94 8.35
N LEU A 192 -1.81 -6.40 7.44
CA LEU A 192 -2.44 -7.14 6.35
C LEU A 192 -1.61 -7.01 5.08
N ALA A 193 -1.22 -8.14 4.49
CA ALA A 193 -0.60 -8.22 3.19
C ALA A 193 -1.68 -8.04 2.10
N ALA A 194 -1.73 -6.84 1.53
CA ALA A 194 -2.90 -6.37 0.79
C ALA A 194 -2.88 -6.73 -0.70
N ASN A 195 -1.71 -7.07 -1.25
CA ASN A 195 -1.54 -7.18 -2.68
C ASN A 195 -1.93 -8.56 -3.21
N ALA A 196 -2.45 -8.61 -4.43
CA ALA A 196 -2.66 -9.87 -5.11
C ALA A 196 -1.31 -10.50 -5.47
N PRO A 197 -1.14 -11.83 -5.34
CA PRO A 197 0.11 -12.48 -5.72
C PRO A 197 0.46 -12.22 -7.19
N ARG A 198 1.66 -11.72 -7.47
CA ARG A 198 2.07 -11.26 -8.82
C ARG A 198 1.94 -12.33 -9.90
N ARG A 199 2.09 -13.61 -9.53
CA ARG A 199 1.84 -14.76 -10.44
C ARG A 199 0.40 -14.81 -10.97
N TYR A 200 -0.58 -14.39 -10.16
CA TYR A 200 -1.99 -14.35 -10.56
C TYR A 200 -2.33 -13.05 -11.28
N VAL A 201 -1.71 -11.93 -10.92
CA VAL A 201 -1.77 -10.69 -11.70
C VAL A 201 -1.27 -10.94 -13.13
N ASN A 202 -0.07 -11.53 -13.28
CA ASN A 202 0.49 -11.90 -14.57
C ASN A 202 -0.41 -12.87 -15.36
N ARG A 203 -1.09 -13.78 -14.68
CA ARG A 203 -2.05 -14.69 -15.30
C ARG A 203 -3.22 -13.93 -15.92
N VAL A 204 -3.83 -13.00 -15.17
CA VAL A 204 -4.92 -12.14 -15.66
C VAL A 204 -4.46 -11.31 -16.85
N THR A 205 -3.26 -10.71 -16.77
CA THR A 205 -2.70 -9.92 -17.87
C THR A 205 -2.59 -10.72 -19.16
N ASN A 206 -2.15 -11.98 -19.09
CA ASN A 206 -1.91 -12.80 -20.28
C ASN A 206 -3.14 -13.59 -20.77
N GLN A 207 -4.07 -13.93 -19.88
CA GLN A 207 -5.14 -14.91 -20.16
C GLN A 207 -6.56 -14.41 -19.81
N GLY A 208 -6.68 -13.18 -19.31
CA GLY A 208 -7.94 -12.59 -18.90
C GLY A 208 -8.43 -13.03 -17.51
N PRO A 209 -9.44 -12.34 -16.94
CA PRO A 209 -9.94 -12.59 -15.59
C PRO A 209 -10.47 -14.02 -15.35
N GLU A 210 -11.13 -14.60 -16.35
CA GLU A 210 -11.72 -15.95 -16.31
C GLU A 210 -10.66 -17.05 -16.07
N SER A 211 -9.40 -16.76 -16.41
CA SER A 211 -8.29 -17.70 -16.19
C SER A 211 -8.09 -18.06 -14.72
N LEU A 212 -8.56 -17.23 -13.78
CA LEU A 212 -8.48 -17.46 -12.33
C LEU A 212 -9.39 -18.59 -11.85
N GLU A 213 -10.46 -18.93 -12.59
CA GLU A 213 -11.37 -20.02 -12.22
C GLU A 213 -10.69 -21.39 -12.26
N LYS A 214 -9.61 -21.50 -13.02
CA LYS A 214 -8.80 -22.72 -13.17
C LYS A 214 -7.79 -22.93 -12.03
N LEU A 215 -7.71 -22.00 -11.07
CA LEU A 215 -6.82 -22.11 -9.93
C LEU A 215 -7.35 -23.11 -8.90
N SER A 216 -6.45 -23.71 -8.12
CA SER A 216 -6.82 -24.58 -7.01
C SER A 216 -7.61 -23.84 -5.93
N GLU A 217 -8.32 -24.57 -5.08
CA GLU A 217 -9.08 -23.97 -3.98
C GLU A 217 -8.21 -23.10 -3.09
N GLN A 218 -7.03 -23.61 -2.71
CA GLN A 218 -6.04 -22.88 -1.92
C GLN A 218 -5.56 -21.60 -2.62
N ALA A 219 -5.31 -21.63 -3.93
CA ALA A 219 -4.86 -20.44 -4.64
C ALA A 219 -5.94 -19.33 -4.65
N ARG A 220 -7.21 -19.73 -4.71
CA ARG A 220 -8.35 -18.80 -4.71
C ARG A 220 -8.58 -18.14 -3.35
N THR A 221 -8.09 -18.70 -2.23
CA THR A 221 -8.20 -18.05 -0.92
C THR A 221 -7.37 -16.78 -0.81
N TYR A 222 -6.38 -16.59 -1.68
CA TYR A 222 -5.54 -15.39 -1.74
C TYR A 222 -6.12 -14.30 -2.65
N LEU A 223 -7.26 -14.55 -3.29
CA LEU A 223 -7.89 -13.66 -4.24
C LEU A 223 -9.17 -13.06 -3.65
N PRO A 224 -9.62 -11.89 -4.13
CA PRO A 224 -10.98 -11.44 -3.86
C PRO A 224 -12.00 -12.46 -4.41
N PRO A 225 -13.24 -12.46 -3.88
CA PRO A 225 -14.31 -13.30 -4.41
C PRO A 225 -14.46 -13.16 -5.93
N LEU A 226 -14.50 -14.29 -6.63
CA LEU A 226 -14.63 -14.35 -8.08
C LEU A 226 -16.12 -14.50 -8.49
N PRO A 227 -16.54 -13.91 -9.62
CA PRO A 227 -15.78 -12.99 -10.46
C PRO A 227 -15.57 -11.65 -9.76
N TYR A 228 -14.36 -11.10 -9.83
CA TYR A 228 -14.11 -9.77 -9.29
C TYR A 228 -14.67 -8.71 -10.24
N ARG A 229 -15.22 -7.63 -9.67
CA ARG A 229 -15.76 -6.53 -10.48
C ARG A 229 -14.62 -5.75 -11.12
N GLY A 230 -14.78 -5.40 -12.39
CA GLY A 230 -13.91 -4.43 -13.05
C GLY A 230 -14.01 -3.03 -12.45
N PRO A 231 -13.16 -2.09 -12.89
CA PRO A 231 -13.25 -0.70 -12.46
C PRO A 231 -14.63 -0.12 -12.75
N SER A 232 -15.10 0.79 -11.90
CA SER A 232 -16.34 1.53 -12.17
C SER A 232 -16.22 2.32 -13.48
N ASN A 233 -17.35 2.55 -14.16
CA ASN A 233 -17.37 3.35 -15.40
C ASN A 233 -16.77 4.74 -15.20
N ARG A 234 -17.03 5.37 -14.03
CA ARG A 234 -16.45 6.66 -13.67
C ARG A 234 -14.93 6.59 -13.58
N TYR A 235 -14.41 5.60 -12.86
CA TYR A 235 -12.96 5.42 -12.71
C TYR A 235 -12.30 5.14 -14.07
N ARG A 236 -12.92 4.28 -14.89
CA ARG A 236 -12.44 3.99 -16.24
C ARG A 236 -12.39 5.25 -17.10
N ALA A 237 -13.44 6.08 -17.10
CA ALA A 237 -13.45 7.32 -17.86
C ALA A 237 -12.36 8.32 -17.40
N GLN A 238 -12.11 8.40 -16.09
CA GLN A 238 -11.02 9.21 -15.54
C GLN A 238 -9.66 8.69 -16.02
N TRP A 239 -9.44 7.39 -15.94
CA TRP A 239 -8.23 6.75 -16.44
C TRP A 239 -8.01 7.02 -17.92
N ASP A 240 -9.04 6.81 -18.74
CA ASP A 240 -8.99 7.03 -20.18
C ASP A 240 -8.64 8.50 -20.51
N THR A 241 -9.17 9.45 -19.72
CA THR A 241 -8.86 10.88 -19.86
C THR A 241 -7.39 11.16 -19.61
N VAL A 242 -6.84 10.67 -18.50
CA VAL A 242 -5.44 10.95 -18.18
C VAL A 242 -4.48 10.26 -19.15
N MET A 243 -4.76 9.03 -19.55
CA MET A 243 -3.96 8.36 -20.56
C MET A 243 -3.99 9.09 -21.91
N ALA A 244 -5.14 9.64 -22.31
CA ALA A 244 -5.24 10.45 -23.51
C ALA A 244 -4.45 11.76 -23.41
N GLU A 245 -4.40 12.40 -22.23
CA GLU A 245 -3.57 13.58 -21.96
C GLU A 245 -2.07 13.26 -22.03
N ALA A 246 -1.63 12.19 -21.36
CA ALA A 246 -0.24 11.73 -21.38
C ALA A 246 0.23 11.44 -22.82
N MET A 247 -0.59 10.75 -23.62
CA MET A 247 -0.28 10.48 -25.04
C MET A 247 -0.21 11.75 -25.90
N ARG A 248 -0.99 12.79 -25.59
CA ARG A 248 -0.89 14.08 -26.31
C ARG A 248 0.41 14.81 -25.97
N GLY A 249 0.84 14.79 -24.71
CA GLY A 249 2.11 15.38 -24.28
C GLY A 249 3.32 14.77 -25.00
N ILE A 250 3.37 13.43 -25.07
CA ILE A 250 4.42 12.68 -25.77
C ILE A 250 4.50 13.07 -27.26
N ARG A 251 3.35 13.22 -27.93
CA ARG A 251 3.31 13.63 -29.34
C ARG A 251 3.79 15.07 -29.56
N SER A 252 3.45 16.00 -28.66
CA SER A 252 3.91 17.39 -28.79
C SER A 252 5.42 17.54 -28.54
N GLU A 253 6.00 16.76 -27.63
CA GLU A 253 7.46 16.75 -27.40
C GLU A 253 8.21 16.15 -28.59
N SER A 254 7.69 15.06 -29.19
CA SER A 254 8.29 14.49 -30.39
C SER A 254 8.27 15.46 -31.59
N ASP A 255 7.20 16.24 -31.77
CA ASP A 255 7.10 17.23 -32.85
C ASP A 255 8.02 18.44 -32.63
N THR A 256 8.29 18.85 -31.39
CA THR A 256 9.23 19.94 -31.11
C THR A 256 10.70 19.52 -31.26
N THR A 257 11.02 18.23 -31.10
CA THR A 257 12.39 17.73 -31.21
C THR A 257 12.81 17.52 -32.68
N SER A 258 11.86 17.29 -33.60
CA SER A 258 12.12 17.19 -35.04
C SER A 258 12.38 18.54 -35.74
N PHE A 259 12.27 19.68 -35.05
CA PHE A 259 12.51 21.02 -35.61
C PHE A 259 13.89 21.62 -35.29
N ARG A 260 14.79 20.87 -34.64
CA ARG A 260 16.21 21.26 -34.45
C ARG A 260 17.14 20.40 -35.31
N THR A 261 16.97 20.43 -36.63
CA THR A 261 18.07 20.16 -37.57
C THR A 261 18.40 21.46 -38.27
N ASP A 262 19.54 22.04 -37.90
CA ASP A 262 20.08 23.30 -38.42
C ASP A 262 20.49 23.12 -39.90
N PRO A 263 19.97 23.92 -40.85
CA PRO A 263 20.37 23.84 -42.25
C PRO A 263 21.63 24.70 -42.46
N SER A 264 22.77 24.25 -41.97
CA SER A 264 24.05 24.85 -42.30
C SER A 264 25.21 23.86 -42.19
N ALA A 265 25.41 23.07 -43.24
CA ALA A 265 26.76 22.71 -43.69
C ALA A 265 26.69 22.29 -45.17
N GLY A 266 27.33 23.10 -46.02
CA GLY A 266 27.51 22.82 -47.43
C GLY A 266 28.52 21.71 -47.68
N ASN A 267 28.13 20.82 -48.59
CA ASN A 267 28.89 20.11 -49.62
C ASN A 267 30.42 20.28 -49.65
N GLU A 268 31.19 19.19 -49.45
CA GLU A 268 32.45 18.91 -50.16
C GLU A 268 32.62 17.39 -50.43
N ASN A 269 33.03 17.08 -51.66
CA ASN A 269 33.31 15.76 -52.26
C ASN A 269 34.41 14.97 -51.52
N GLU A 270 34.37 13.63 -51.56
CA GLU A 270 35.31 12.83 -52.37
C GLU A 270 35.01 11.31 -52.35
N SER A 271 35.35 10.71 -53.49
CA SER A 271 35.20 9.30 -53.89
C SER A 271 36.13 8.36 -53.12
N LEU A 272 35.74 7.09 -52.92
CA LEU A 272 36.48 5.88 -53.31
C LEU A 272 35.87 4.63 -52.67
N GLY A 273 35.76 3.54 -53.45
CA GLY A 273 35.93 2.18 -52.96
C GLY A 273 34.70 1.28 -52.93
N GLU A 274 34.61 0.40 -53.95
CA GLU A 274 33.87 -0.85 -53.94
C GLU A 274 34.25 -1.72 -52.73
N GLU A 275 33.28 -2.38 -52.07
CA GLU A 275 33.18 -3.85 -52.02
C GLU A 275 32.00 -4.30 -51.15
N SER A 276 31.30 -5.31 -51.67
CA SER A 276 30.24 -6.08 -51.02
C SER A 276 30.80 -6.93 -49.88
N PRO A 277 29.98 -7.33 -48.89
CA PRO A 277 30.15 -8.69 -48.39
C PRO A 277 28.87 -9.52 -48.44
N ALA A 278 29.12 -10.71 -48.95
CA ALA A 278 28.36 -11.92 -48.85
C ALA A 278 27.89 -12.24 -47.41
N VAL A 279 26.65 -12.71 -47.36
CA VAL A 279 26.18 -13.92 -46.66
C VAL A 279 27.15 -14.53 -45.63
N HIS A 280 26.69 -14.64 -44.38
CA HIS A 280 26.85 -15.87 -43.61
C HIS A 280 25.79 -15.98 -42.50
N GLU A 281 24.90 -16.96 -42.66
CA GLU A 281 24.31 -17.70 -41.53
C GLU A 281 25.43 -18.44 -40.80
N LEU A 282 25.40 -18.40 -39.47
CA LEU A 282 25.23 -19.55 -38.56
C LEU A 282 24.78 -19.04 -37.19
#